data_AF-A0A1Y4A929-F1
#
_entry.id   AF-A0A1Y4A929-F1
#
_cell.length_a   1.000
_cell.length_b   1.000
_cell.length_c   1.000
_cell.angle_alpha   90.00
_cell.angle_beta   90.00
_cell.angle_gamma   90.00
#
_symmetry.space_group_name_H-M   'P 1'
#
loop_
_entity.id
_entity.type
_entity.pdbx_description
1 polymer ?
#
loop_
_entity_poly.entity_id
_entity_poly.type
_entity_poly.pdbx_seq_one_letter_code
_entity_poly.pdbx_strand_id
1 'polypeptide(L)'
;MSAPNFRIMRDFPLFAKEFYVEAKQCPACGAIQDAQNERCEFCDTNEELEDCCYFDDVECEDVCDIIRSELDDLNSEYMFHKITLESGYYSGVQLYVEVEHDLHGYDYDNDECHYYFDCCRSVAYRKYQSEINKINRKLSNLAKRYGFDELVCTGWFSNGETRFSIATPRTRLYAAVS
;
A
#
# COMPACT_ATOMS: atom_id res chain seq x y z
N MET A 1 -14.35 -13.37 0.96
CA MET A 1 -13.34 -12.35 1.30
C MET A 1 -13.69 -11.09 0.53
N SER A 2 -14.10 -10.02 1.22
CA SER A 2 -14.29 -8.71 0.58
C SER A 2 -12.93 -8.21 0.09
N ALA A 3 -12.89 -7.68 -1.12
CA ALA A 3 -11.64 -7.17 -1.70
C ALA A 3 -11.17 -5.94 -0.90
N PRO A 4 -9.89 -5.84 -0.55
CA PRO A 4 -9.36 -4.64 0.09
C PRO A 4 -9.53 -3.45 -0.86
N ASN A 5 -10.28 -2.43 -0.41
CA ASN A 5 -10.49 -1.19 -1.18
C ASN A 5 -9.27 -0.27 -0.99
N PHE A 6 -8.18 -0.57 -1.69
CA PHE A 6 -7.03 0.32 -1.80
C PHE A 6 -7.36 1.55 -2.66
N ARG A 7 -6.63 2.64 -2.46
CA ARG A 7 -6.81 3.88 -3.23
C ARG A 7 -5.95 3.87 -4.49
N ILE A 8 -6.57 4.09 -5.64
CA ILE A 8 -5.84 4.26 -6.89
C ILE A 8 -5.27 5.68 -6.95
N MET A 9 -4.00 5.78 -7.35
CA MET A 9 -3.30 7.05 -7.50
C MET A 9 -3.03 7.29 -8.99
N ARG A 10 -3.25 8.51 -9.48
CA ARG A 10 -3.16 8.84 -10.91
C ARG A 10 -1.74 8.65 -11.47
N ASP A 11 -0.75 9.17 -10.76
CA ASP A 11 0.63 9.31 -11.22
C ASP A 11 1.59 8.29 -10.58
N PHE A 12 1.07 7.42 -9.70
CA PHE A 12 1.84 6.53 -8.85
C PHE A 12 1.32 5.08 -8.90
N PRO A 13 2.21 4.07 -8.94
CA PRO A 13 1.83 2.67 -8.85
C PRO A 13 1.25 2.36 -7.46
N LEU A 14 0.30 1.43 -7.43
CA LEU A 14 -0.30 0.97 -6.20
C LEU A 14 0.54 -0.18 -5.64
N PHE A 15 1.13 0.02 -4.47
CA PHE A 15 1.84 -1.01 -3.73
C PHE A 15 1.11 -1.30 -2.42
N ALA A 16 0.82 -2.57 -2.17
CA ALA A 16 0.18 -3.02 -0.93
C ALA A 16 0.83 -4.31 -0.41
N LYS A 17 0.80 -4.49 0.91
CA LYS A 17 1.24 -5.72 1.59
C LYS A 17 0.13 -6.21 2.51
N GLU A 18 -0.16 -7.50 2.45
CA GLU A 18 -1.02 -8.18 3.44
C GLU A 18 -0.14 -8.80 4.53
N PHE A 19 -0.64 -8.83 5.76
CA PHE A 19 0.05 -9.39 6.94
C PHE A 19 -0.73 -10.58 7.50
N TYR A 20 -1.39 -11.34 6.62
CA TYR A 20 -2.01 -12.61 7.01
C TYR A 20 -0.97 -13.71 6.96
N VAL A 21 -0.89 -14.48 8.05
CA VAL A 21 0.00 -15.63 8.16
C VAL A 21 -0.85 -16.90 8.19
N GLU A 22 -0.39 -17.91 7.47
CA GLU A 22 -0.97 -19.25 7.53
C GLU A 22 -0.74 -19.84 8.92
N ALA A 23 -1.81 -20.36 9.51
CA ALA A 23 -1.78 -20.89 10.86
C ALA A 23 -2.75 -22.06 11.00
N LYS A 24 -2.77 -22.64 12.19
CA LYS A 24 -3.67 -23.70 12.55
C LYS A 24 -4.40 -23.38 13.84
N GLN A 25 -5.69 -23.65 13.87
CA GLN A 25 -6.54 -23.44 15.04
C GLN A 25 -6.93 -24.78 15.65
N CYS A 26 -6.79 -24.90 16.97
CA CYS A 26 -7.31 -26.07 17.68
C CYS A 26 -8.84 -25.96 17.84
N PRO A 27 -9.62 -26.95 17.36
CA PRO A 27 -11.08 -26.92 17.49
C PRO A 27 -11.57 -27.02 18.95
N ALA A 28 -10.80 -27.68 19.82
CA ALA A 28 -11.20 -27.92 21.21
C ALA A 28 -10.97 -26.72 22.14
N CYS A 29 -9.82 -26.03 22.01
CA CYS A 29 -9.45 -24.92 22.91
C CYS A 29 -9.38 -23.56 22.20
N GLY A 30 -9.48 -23.52 20.87
CA GLY A 30 -9.44 -22.30 20.06
C GLY A 30 -8.04 -21.70 19.87
N ALA A 31 -6.98 -22.33 20.41
CA ALA A 31 -5.62 -21.81 20.31
C ALA A 31 -5.11 -21.78 18.86
N ILE A 32 -4.56 -20.63 18.45
CA ILE A 32 -3.90 -20.43 17.16
C ILE A 32 -2.42 -20.78 17.31
N GLN A 33 -1.90 -21.55 16.36
CA GLN A 33 -0.57 -22.15 16.37
C GLN A 33 0.04 -22.10 14.98
N ASP A 34 1.35 -22.33 14.91
CA ASP A 34 2.08 -22.40 13.65
C ASP A 34 1.46 -23.42 12.70
N ALA A 35 1.43 -23.11 11.40
CA ALA A 35 0.88 -24.00 10.37
C ALA A 35 1.60 -25.36 10.29
N GLN A 36 2.83 -25.44 10.80
CA GLN A 36 3.61 -26.69 10.83
C GLN A 36 3.19 -27.62 11.98
N ASN A 37 2.38 -27.14 12.94
CA ASN A 37 1.93 -27.98 14.04
C ASN A 37 0.93 -29.04 13.55
N GLU A 38 1.12 -30.27 14.00
CA GLU A 38 0.20 -31.39 13.71
C GLU A 38 -0.78 -31.64 14.87
N ARG A 39 -0.45 -31.17 16.07
CA ARG A 39 -1.23 -31.36 17.29
C ARG A 39 -1.24 -30.10 18.14
N CYS A 40 -2.27 -29.95 18.95
CA CYS A 40 -2.38 -28.80 19.83
C CYS A 40 -1.34 -28.86 20.96
N GLU A 41 -0.53 -27.80 21.09
CA GLU A 41 0.45 -27.67 22.18
C GLU A 41 -0.16 -27.26 23.53
N PHE A 42 -1.38 -26.72 23.52
CA PHE A 42 -2.03 -26.14 24.70
C PHE A 42 -3.05 -27.06 25.37
N CYS A 43 -3.50 -28.10 24.68
CA CYS A 43 -4.42 -29.09 25.25
C CYS A 43 -4.14 -30.49 24.70
N ASP A 44 -4.40 -31.51 25.52
CA ASP A 44 -4.20 -32.93 25.18
C ASP A 44 -5.27 -33.50 24.20
N THR A 45 -5.85 -32.64 23.37
CA THR A 45 -6.81 -33.06 22.34
C THR A 45 -6.09 -33.79 21.22
N ASN A 46 -6.66 -34.93 20.80
CA ASN A 46 -6.19 -35.73 19.65
C ASN A 46 -6.90 -35.37 18.33
N GLU A 47 -7.75 -34.34 18.34
CA GLU A 47 -8.37 -33.81 17.12
C GLU A 47 -7.32 -33.10 16.26
N GLU A 48 -7.45 -33.26 14.94
CA GLU A 48 -6.59 -32.57 13.98
C GLU A 48 -6.84 -31.06 14.04
N LEU A 49 -5.78 -30.28 13.88
CA LEU A 49 -5.88 -28.83 13.84
C LEU A 49 -6.52 -28.38 12.52
N GLU A 50 -7.34 -27.33 12.58
CA GLU A 50 -7.99 -26.75 11.42
C GLU A 50 -7.09 -25.68 10.80
N ASP A 51 -6.91 -25.71 9.48
CA ASP A 51 -6.16 -24.65 8.78
C ASP A 51 -6.91 -23.32 8.88
N CYS A 52 -6.19 -22.27 9.28
CA CYS A 52 -6.72 -20.92 9.37
C CYS A 52 -5.68 -19.90 8.93
N CYS A 53 -6.08 -18.63 8.92
CA CYS A 53 -5.15 -17.51 8.81
C CYS A 53 -5.47 -16.50 9.90
N TYR A 54 -4.45 -15.86 10.44
CA TYR A 54 -4.62 -14.74 11.36
C TYR A 54 -3.81 -13.55 10.87
N PHE A 55 -4.23 -12.36 11.29
CA PHE A 55 -3.53 -11.12 11.00
C PHE A 55 -2.41 -10.94 12.02
N ASP A 56 -1.17 -10.90 11.56
CA ASP A 56 -0.01 -10.64 12.40
C ASP A 56 0.10 -9.13 12.65
N ASP A 57 -0.55 -8.70 13.73
CA ASP A 57 -0.57 -7.30 14.16
C ASP A 57 0.81 -6.82 14.62
N VAL A 58 1.59 -7.71 15.26
CA VAL A 58 2.95 -7.40 15.71
C VAL A 58 3.89 -7.16 14.54
N GLU A 59 3.95 -8.06 13.55
CA GLU A 59 4.77 -7.84 12.35
C GLU A 59 4.30 -6.59 11.59
N CYS A 60 2.99 -6.38 11.51
CA CYS A 60 2.42 -5.22 10.85
C CYS A 60 2.88 -3.91 11.52
N GLU A 61 2.79 -3.80 12.84
CA GLU A 61 3.22 -2.61 13.58
C GLU A 61 4.72 -2.35 13.43
N ASP A 62 5.56 -3.36 13.63
CA ASP A 62 7.02 -3.25 13.51
C ASP A 62 7.45 -2.76 12.11
N VAL A 63 6.90 -3.37 11.06
CA VAL A 63 7.20 -2.98 9.68
C VAL A 63 6.68 -1.58 9.37
N CYS A 64 5.47 -1.23 9.82
CA CYS A 64 4.89 0.08 9.60
C CYS A 64 5.69 1.19 10.26
N ASP A 65 6.16 0.99 11.48
CA ASP A 65 6.91 2.02 12.22
C ASP A 65 8.28 2.27 11.61
N ILE A 66 8.98 1.22 11.16
CA ILE A 66 10.24 1.36 10.43
C ILE A 66 10.01 2.16 9.14
N ILE A 67 8.97 1.83 8.36
CA ILE A 67 8.69 2.51 7.10
C ILE A 67 8.28 3.96 7.36
N ARG A 68 7.43 4.24 8.35
CA ARG A 68 7.01 5.61 8.72
C ARG A 68 8.22 6.50 9.02
N SER A 69 9.19 5.99 9.78
CA SER A 69 10.42 6.73 10.05
C SER A 69 11.22 7.03 8.78
N GLU A 70 11.35 6.09 7.83
CA GLU A 70 12.02 6.34 6.54
C GLU A 70 11.24 7.34 5.68
N LEU A 71 9.90 7.31 5.74
CA LEU A 71 9.04 8.23 5.00
C LEU A 71 9.10 9.66 5.56
N ASP A 72 9.24 9.85 6.87
CA ASP A 72 9.37 11.18 7.48
C ASP A 72 10.61 11.92 6.95
N ASP A 73 11.75 11.22 6.88
CA ASP A 73 12.98 11.76 6.31
C ASP A 73 12.80 12.10 4.82
N LEU A 74 12.17 11.21 4.04
CA LEU A 74 11.94 11.41 2.61
C LEU A 74 10.98 12.57 2.31
N ASN A 75 9.91 12.69 3.08
CA ASN A 75 8.89 13.71 2.88
C ASN A 75 9.42 15.12 3.13
N SER A 76 10.45 15.27 3.95
CA SER A 76 11.11 16.56 4.16
C SER A 76 11.77 17.13 2.89
N GLU A 77 12.06 16.28 1.89
CA GLU A 77 12.67 16.68 0.61
C GLU A 77 11.65 17.05 -0.47
N TYR A 78 10.37 16.72 -0.28
CA TYR A 78 9.33 16.89 -1.28
C TYR A 78 8.53 18.16 -1.06
N MET A 79 8.08 18.77 -2.17
CA MET A 79 7.40 20.06 -2.18
C MET A 79 5.93 19.94 -2.56
N PHE A 80 5.56 18.93 -3.35
CA PHE A 80 4.21 18.82 -3.92
C PHE A 80 3.46 17.57 -3.47
N HIS A 81 4.19 16.57 -2.98
CA HIS A 81 3.64 15.28 -2.60
C HIS A 81 4.16 14.84 -1.25
N LYS A 82 3.34 14.06 -0.56
CA LYS A 82 3.68 13.41 0.69
C LYS A 82 3.37 11.92 0.61
N ILE A 83 4.33 11.09 0.97
CA ILE A 83 4.15 9.64 1.00
C ILE A 83 3.73 9.22 2.41
N THR A 84 2.65 8.45 2.54
CA THR A 84 2.14 7.91 3.80
C THR A 84 1.89 6.41 3.67
N LEU A 85 1.70 5.75 4.82
CA LEU A 85 1.14 4.41 4.88
C LEU A 85 -0.34 4.51 5.25
N GLU A 86 -1.21 3.96 4.41
CA GLU A 86 -2.65 3.91 4.62
C GLU A 86 -3.07 2.47 4.89
N SER A 87 -3.95 2.29 5.88
CA SER A 87 -4.57 0.99 6.14
C SER A 87 -5.63 0.70 5.07
N GLY A 88 -5.66 -0.53 4.55
CA GLY A 88 -6.76 -0.99 3.72
C GLY A 88 -8.06 -1.09 4.51
N TYR A 89 -9.21 -0.91 3.84
CA TYR A 89 -10.54 -0.94 4.49
C TYR A 89 -10.89 -2.30 5.14
N TYR A 90 -10.22 -3.38 4.75
CA TYR A 90 -10.43 -4.73 5.30
C TYR A 90 -9.15 -5.39 5.80
N SER A 91 -8.04 -5.19 5.09
CA SER A 91 -6.74 -5.75 5.44
C SER A 91 -5.62 -5.07 4.66
N GLY A 92 -4.40 -5.28 5.16
CA GLY A 92 -3.18 -4.86 4.50
C GLY A 92 -2.88 -3.37 4.62
N VAL A 93 -1.68 -3.01 4.18
CA VAL A 93 -1.17 -1.65 4.23
C VAL A 93 -0.73 -1.25 2.83
N GLN A 94 -1.09 -0.03 2.44
CA GLN A 94 -0.76 0.57 1.16
C GLN A 94 0.26 1.70 1.34
N LEU A 95 1.25 1.76 0.44
CA LEU A 95 2.00 2.99 0.22
C LEU A 95 1.13 3.97 -0.57
N TYR A 96 0.79 5.08 0.05
CA TYR A 96 -0.08 6.11 -0.51
C TYR A 96 0.70 7.40 -0.72
N VAL A 97 0.41 8.11 -1.81
CA VAL A 97 0.99 9.42 -2.10
C VAL A 97 -0.14 10.44 -2.13
N GLU A 98 -0.14 11.29 -1.12
CA GLU A 98 -1.00 12.46 -1.05
C GLU A 98 -0.41 13.58 -1.91
N VAL A 99 -1.26 14.22 -2.71
CA VAL A 99 -0.87 15.38 -3.53
C VAL A 99 -1.24 16.63 -2.73
N GLU A 100 -0.25 17.28 -2.12
CA GLU A 100 -0.46 18.51 -1.33
C GLU A 100 -0.72 19.71 -2.25
N HIS A 101 -0.02 19.76 -3.38
CA HIS A 101 -0.14 20.83 -4.38
C HIS A 101 -0.31 20.26 -5.79
N ASP A 102 -1.56 20.03 -6.21
CA ASP A 102 -1.85 19.48 -7.54
C ASP A 102 -1.74 20.55 -8.63
N LEU A 103 -0.56 20.63 -9.26
CA LEU A 103 -0.32 21.51 -10.41
C LEU A 103 -1.07 21.11 -11.68
N HIS A 104 -1.67 19.92 -11.74
CA HIS A 104 -2.54 19.52 -12.85
C HIS A 104 -4.02 19.80 -12.57
N GLY A 105 -4.41 19.90 -11.30
CA GLY A 105 -5.79 20.18 -10.86
C GLY A 105 -6.08 21.67 -10.69
N TYR A 106 -5.09 22.45 -10.22
CA TYR A 106 -5.20 23.90 -10.04
C TYR A 106 -4.19 24.63 -10.93
N ASP A 107 -4.67 25.60 -11.71
CA ASP A 107 -3.81 26.40 -12.60
C ASP A 107 -3.14 27.53 -11.82
N TYR A 108 -2.06 27.19 -11.10
CA TYR A 108 -1.23 28.17 -10.40
C TYR A 108 -0.67 29.19 -11.39
N ASP A 109 -0.89 30.47 -11.11
CA ASP A 109 -0.24 31.55 -11.85
C ASP A 109 1.23 31.71 -11.45
N ASN A 110 1.95 32.63 -12.09
CA ASN A 110 3.36 32.79 -11.82
C ASN A 110 3.64 33.43 -10.44
N ASP A 111 2.76 34.31 -9.97
CA ASP A 111 2.92 35.01 -8.70
C ASP A 111 2.64 34.07 -7.53
N GLU A 112 1.62 33.23 -7.65
CA GLU A 112 1.34 32.12 -6.73
C GLU A 112 2.50 31.13 -6.68
N CYS A 113 3.06 30.75 -7.83
CA CYS A 113 4.22 29.86 -7.85
C CYS A 113 5.43 30.46 -7.12
N HIS A 114 5.66 31.77 -7.27
CA HIS A 114 6.71 32.47 -6.53
C HIS A 114 6.41 32.49 -5.03
N TYR A 115 5.15 32.68 -4.65
CA TYR A 115 4.75 32.74 -3.25
C TYR A 115 4.85 31.38 -2.54
N TYR A 116 4.30 30.32 -3.13
CA TYR A 116 4.22 29.00 -2.51
C TYR A 116 5.48 28.14 -2.71
N PHE A 117 6.17 28.28 -3.85
CA PHE A 117 7.23 27.35 -4.27
C PHE A 117 8.59 28.03 -4.50
N ASP A 118 8.68 29.33 -4.26
CA ASP A 118 9.88 30.16 -4.48
C ASP A 118 10.50 29.97 -5.87
N CYS A 119 9.66 29.80 -6.90
CA CYS A 119 10.11 29.66 -8.28
C CYS A 119 9.04 30.06 -9.29
N CYS A 120 9.45 30.31 -10.54
CA CYS A 120 8.49 30.62 -11.60
C CYS A 120 7.72 29.36 -12.03
N ARG A 121 6.52 29.57 -12.59
CA ARG A 121 5.58 28.50 -12.97
C ARG A 121 6.22 27.39 -13.80
N SER A 122 7.00 27.74 -14.83
CA SER A 122 7.66 26.73 -15.68
C SER A 122 8.71 25.88 -14.96
N VAL A 123 9.32 26.40 -13.89
CA VAL A 123 10.24 25.64 -13.04
C VAL A 123 9.45 24.74 -12.09
N ALA A 124 8.35 25.23 -11.50
CA ALA A 124 7.48 24.44 -10.63
C ALA A 124 6.97 23.17 -11.33
N TYR A 125 6.42 23.29 -12.53
CA TYR A 125 5.94 22.13 -13.31
C TYR A 125 7.06 21.11 -13.64
N ARG A 126 8.29 21.58 -13.91
CA ARG A 126 9.43 20.68 -14.12
C ARG A 126 9.87 19.98 -12.83
N LYS A 127 9.86 20.69 -11.71
CA LYS A 127 10.13 20.11 -10.38
C LYS A 127 9.07 19.07 -10.02
N TYR A 128 7.79 19.38 -10.24
CA TYR A 128 6.66 18.47 -10.00
C TYR A 128 6.83 17.14 -10.75
N GLN A 129 7.11 17.19 -12.06
CA GLN A 129 7.33 15.97 -12.83
C GLN A 129 8.60 15.20 -12.38
N SER A 130 9.65 15.92 -11.98
CA SER A 130 10.87 15.32 -11.43
C SER A 130 10.59 14.62 -10.10
N GLU A 131 9.78 15.22 -9.24
CA GLU A 131 9.34 14.67 -7.97
C GLU A 131 8.53 13.38 -8.17
N ILE A 132 7.54 13.38 -9.08
CA ILE A 132 6.81 12.15 -9.46
C ILE A 132 7.77 11.02 -9.85
N ASN A 133 8.76 11.32 -10.70
CA ASN A 133 9.74 10.33 -11.14
C ASN A 133 10.62 9.82 -10.00
N LYS A 134 10.98 10.68 -9.04
CA LYS A 134 11.75 10.29 -7.86
C LYS A 134 10.92 9.41 -6.93
N ILE A 135 9.69 9.80 -6.65
CA ILE A 135 8.76 9.07 -5.81
C ILE A 135 8.51 7.69 -6.39
N ASN A 136 8.22 7.56 -7.69
CA ASN A 136 8.03 6.27 -8.35
C ASN A 136 9.21 5.31 -8.18
N ARG A 137 10.44 5.83 -8.26
CA ARG A 137 11.65 5.02 -7.98
C ARG A 137 11.76 4.63 -6.51
N LYS A 138 11.45 5.56 -5.60
CA LYS A 138 11.51 5.32 -4.15
C LYS A 138 10.46 4.31 -3.70
N LEU A 139 9.21 4.45 -4.15
CA LEU A 139 8.13 3.49 -3.92
C LEU A 139 8.52 2.09 -4.41
N SER A 140 9.05 1.98 -5.63
CA SER A 140 9.49 0.68 -6.17
C SER A 140 10.61 0.04 -5.33
N ASN A 141 11.50 0.84 -4.74
CA ASN A 141 12.56 0.35 -3.88
C ASN A 141 12.06 -0.06 -2.50
N LEU A 142 11.18 0.74 -1.89
CA LEU A 142 10.52 0.42 -0.62
C LEU A 142 9.70 -0.87 -0.76
N ALA A 143 8.91 -0.97 -1.83
CA ALA A 143 8.09 -2.14 -2.11
C ALA A 143 8.94 -3.42 -2.18
N LYS A 144 10.04 -3.40 -2.94
CA LYS A 144 10.97 -4.54 -3.01
C LYS A 144 11.64 -4.86 -1.68
N ARG A 145 11.99 -3.85 -0.88
CA ARG A 145 12.69 -4.04 0.40
C ARG A 145 11.78 -4.67 1.46
N TYR A 146 10.53 -4.23 1.53
CA TYR A 146 9.58 -4.63 2.57
C TYR A 146 8.55 -5.67 2.11
N GLY A 147 8.62 -6.11 0.85
CA GLY A 147 7.75 -7.17 0.31
C GLY A 147 6.34 -6.70 -0.01
N PHE A 148 6.18 -5.48 -0.52
CA PHE A 148 4.89 -5.03 -1.06
C PHE A 148 4.71 -5.52 -2.50
N ASP A 149 3.50 -5.95 -2.80
CA ASP A 149 3.10 -6.32 -4.15
C ASP A 149 2.58 -5.10 -4.91
N GLU A 150 3.00 -4.96 -6.16
CA GLU A 150 2.39 -4.01 -7.08
C GLU A 150 1.02 -4.55 -7.51
N LEU A 151 -0.05 -3.78 -7.33
CA LEU A 151 -1.39 -4.15 -7.73
C LEU A 151 -1.91 -3.25 -8.86
N VAL A 152 -2.81 -3.81 -9.67
CA VAL A 152 -3.58 -3.09 -10.67
C VAL A 152 -5.06 -3.30 -10.46
N CYS A 153 -5.87 -2.26 -10.66
CA CYS A 153 -7.32 -2.39 -10.66
C CYS A 153 -7.75 -3.12 -11.93
N THR A 154 -8.48 -4.22 -11.78
CA THR A 154 -8.94 -5.09 -12.88
C THR A 154 -10.45 -5.07 -13.05
N GLY A 155 -11.18 -4.37 -12.17
CA GLY A 155 -12.62 -4.27 -12.26
C GLY A 155 -13.21 -3.33 -11.20
N TRP A 156 -14.28 -2.66 -11.60
CA TRP A 156 -15.10 -1.80 -10.76
C TRP A 156 -16.49 -2.41 -10.63
N PHE A 157 -16.97 -2.53 -9.40
CA PHE A 157 -18.32 -2.99 -9.13
C PHE A 157 -19.24 -1.78 -8.88
N SER A 158 -20.53 -1.93 -9.19
CA SER A 158 -21.53 -0.85 -9.06
C SER A 158 -21.78 -0.41 -7.60
N ASN A 159 -21.35 -1.20 -6.63
CA ASN A 159 -21.40 -0.90 -5.20
C ASN A 159 -20.18 -0.10 -4.70
N GLY A 160 -19.24 0.27 -5.59
CA GLY A 160 -18.03 1.00 -5.24
C GLY A 160 -16.85 0.12 -4.82
N GLU A 161 -17.01 -1.22 -4.81
CA GLU A 161 -15.90 -2.13 -4.58
C GLU A 161 -15.00 -2.22 -5.81
N THR A 162 -13.71 -2.38 -5.57
CA THR A 162 -12.70 -2.55 -6.62
C THR A 162 -12.01 -3.89 -6.50
N ARG A 163 -11.74 -4.51 -7.67
CA ARG A 163 -10.98 -5.75 -7.73
C ARG A 163 -9.54 -5.45 -8.09
N PHE A 164 -8.64 -5.66 -7.15
CA PHE A 164 -7.20 -5.61 -7.40
C PHE A 164 -6.64 -6.97 -7.78
N SER A 165 -5.54 -6.96 -8.53
CA SER A 165 -4.76 -8.16 -8.84
C SER A 165 -3.30 -7.78 -8.95
N ILE A 166 -2.41 -8.73 -8.63
CA ILE A 166 -0.96 -8.53 -8.75
C ILE A 166 -0.61 -8.11 -10.18
N ALA A 167 0.27 -7.12 -10.30
CA ALA A 167 0.71 -6.54 -11.56
C ALA A 167 1.54 -7.57 -12.34
N THR A 168 0.96 -8.05 -13.42
CA THR A 168 1.58 -8.91 -14.42
C THR A 168 1.33 -8.30 -15.80
N PRO A 169 2.08 -8.67 -16.84
CA PRO A 169 1.80 -8.19 -18.20
C PRO A 169 0.34 -8.42 -18.62
N ARG A 170 -0.27 -9.52 -18.18
CA ARG A 170 -1.66 -9.86 -18.47
C ARG A 170 -2.65 -9.00 -17.68
N THR A 171 -2.45 -8.84 -16.37
CA THR A 171 -3.38 -8.06 -15.53
C THR A 171 -3.31 -6.57 -15.86
N ARG A 172 -2.15 -6.05 -16.27
CA ARG A 172 -2.01 -4.69 -16.81
C ARG A 172 -2.82 -4.47 -18.08
N LEU A 173 -2.89 -5.47 -18.96
CA LEU A 173 -3.74 -5.40 -20.16
C LEU A 173 -5.22 -5.36 -19.79
N TYR A 174 -5.67 -6.14 -18.80
CA TYR A 174 -7.05 -6.06 -18.32
C TYR A 174 -7.36 -4.70 -17.69
N ALA A 175 -6.47 -4.19 -16.85
CA ALA A 175 -6.60 -2.89 -16.19
C ALA A 175 -6.70 -1.71 -17.19
N ALA A 176 -6.05 -1.81 -18.34
CA ALA A 176 -6.10 -0.77 -19.38
C ALA A 176 -7.42 -0.75 -20.16
N VAL A 177 -8.21 -1.83 -20.08
CA VAL A 177 -9.47 -2.01 -20.83
C VAL A 177 -10.70 -1.90 -19.92
N SER A 178 -10.52 -2.04 -18.62
CA SER A 178 -11.53 -1.88 -17.56
C SER A 178 -11.79 -0.43 -17.20
#